data_AF-A0A1Y5EWE7-F1
#
_entry.id   AF-A0A1Y5EWE7-F1
#
_cell.length_a   1.000
_cell.length_b   1.000
_cell.length_c   1.000
_cell.angle_alpha   90.00
_cell.angle_beta   90.00
_cell.angle_gamma   90.00
#
_symmetry.space_group_name_H-M   'P 1'
#
loop_
_entity.id
_entity.type
_entity.pdbx_description
1 polymer ?
#
loop_
_entity_poly.entity_id
_entity_poly.type
_entity_poly.pdbx_seq_one_letter_code
_entity_poly.pdbx_strand_id
1 'polypeptide(L)' 'MKKRIENVVLLKVIGSCELIAALLMFYFFKDEVPALIGAVLLLGFSINSFVQAHKCYQRQYSPKKTEESNES' A
#
# COMPACT_ATOMS: atom_id res chain seq x y z
N MET A 1 -19.31 4.24 1.08
CA MET A 1 -18.01 4.78 1.56
C MET A 1 -17.25 3.83 2.51
N LYS A 2 -17.88 3.15 3.49
CA LYS A 2 -17.19 2.28 4.48
C LYS A 2 -16.29 1.18 3.88
N LYS A 3 -16.81 0.37 2.93
CA LYS A 3 -16.04 -0.72 2.28
C LYS A 3 -14.78 -0.28 1.55
N ARG A 4 -14.73 0.96 1.05
CA ARG A 4 -13.57 1.51 0.32
C ARG A 4 -12.44 1.89 1.29
N ILE A 5 -12.80 2.36 2.48
CA ILE A 5 -11.84 2.71 3.54
C ILE A 5 -11.23 1.44 4.13
N GLU A 6 -12.02 0.40 4.38
CA GLU A 6 -11.50 -0.92 4.79
C GLU A 6 -10.47 -1.45 3.80
N ASN A 7 -10.74 -1.39 2.50
CA ASN A 7 -9.80 -1.90 1.48
C ASN A 7 -8.48 -1.10 1.44
N VAL A 8 -8.54 0.21 1.69
CA VAL A 8 -7.35 1.09 1.79
C VAL A 8 -6.54 0.79 3.05
N VAL A 9 -7.22 0.56 4.17
CA VAL A 9 -6.59 0.17 5.44
C VAL A 9 -5.98 -1.22 5.32
N LEU A 10 -6.67 -2.18 4.71
CA LEU A 10 -6.15 -3.53 4.47
C LEU A 10 -4.88 -3.49 3.62
N LEU A 11 -4.89 -2.70 2.52
CA LEU A 11 -3.72 -2.52 1.66
C LEU A 11 -2.53 -1.93 2.43
N LYS A 12 -2.81 -0.95 3.29
CA LYS A 12 -1.79 -0.29 4.12
C LYS A 12 -1.21 -1.22 5.17
N VAL A 13 -2.03 -2.08 5.78
CA VAL A 13 -1.59 -3.09 6.76
C VAL A 13 -0.73 -4.15 6.08
N ILE A 14 -1.17 -4.68 4.94
CA ILE A 14 -0.39 -5.67 4.17
C ILE A 14 0.96 -5.09 3.77
N GLY A 15 0.99 -3.87 3.20
CA GLY A 15 2.25 -3.22 2.83
C GLY A 15 3.16 -2.94 4.02
N SER A 16 2.60 -2.68 5.21
CA SER A 16 3.40 -2.52 6.44
C SER A 16 3.97 -3.85 6.92
N CYS A 17 3.21 -4.95 6.83
CA CYS A 17 3.70 -6.29 7.13
C CYS A 17 4.80 -6.73 6.15
N GLU A 18 4.65 -6.45 4.86
CA GLU A 18 5.69 -6.72 3.85
C GLU A 18 6.95 -5.91 4.09
N LEU A 19 6.82 -4.64 4.51
CA LEU A 19 7.96 -3.79 4.87
C LEU A 19 8.73 -4.35 6.08
N ILE A 20 8.00 -4.80 7.11
CA ILE A 20 8.60 -5.44 8.29
C ILE A 20 9.30 -6.74 7.88
N ALA A 21 8.67 -7.56 7.03
CA ALA A 21 9.27 -8.78 6.52
C ALA A 21 10.54 -8.50 5.69
N ALA A 22 10.52 -7.47 4.84
CA ALA A 22 11.69 -7.02 4.09
C ALA A 22 12.82 -6.57 5.02
N LEU A 23 12.51 -5.78 6.06
CA LEU A 23 13.49 -5.36 7.07
C LEU A 23 14.06 -6.55 7.86
N LEU A 24 13.24 -7.54 8.19
CA LEU A 24 13.68 -8.76 8.87
C LEU A 24 14.58 -9.62 7.98
N MET A 25 14.23 -9.81 6.70
CA MET A 25 15.09 -10.49 5.74
C MET A 25 16.42 -9.75 5.57
N PHE A 26 16.36 -8.42 5.47
CA PHE A 26 17.54 -7.57 5.37
C PHE A 26 18.36 -7.54 6.67
N TYR A 27 17.80 -7.89 7.84
CA TYR A 27 18.56 -7.93 9.09
C TYR A 27 19.20 -9.30 9.33
N PHE A 28 18.42 -10.38 9.17
CA PHE A 28 18.82 -11.74 9.49
C PHE A 28 19.55 -12.47 8.36
N PHE A 29 19.27 -12.15 7.10
CA PHE A 29 19.77 -12.88 5.94
C PHE A 29 20.62 -12.00 4.99
N LYS A 30 21.38 -11.06 5.56
CA LYS A 30 22.25 -10.12 4.81
C LYS A 30 23.25 -10.81 3.88
N ASP A 31 23.77 -11.95 4.32
CA ASP A 31 24.80 -12.68 3.59
C ASP A 31 24.22 -13.54 2.45
N GLU A 32 22.89 -13.69 2.40
CA GLU A 32 22.19 -14.41 1.34
C GLU A 32 21.63 -13.46 0.28
N VAL A 33 22.35 -13.38 -0.85
CA VAL A 33 21.93 -12.67 -2.06
C VAL A 33 20.45 -12.87 -2.44
N PRO A 34 19.88 -14.11 -2.43
CA PRO A 34 18.46 -14.30 -2.74
C PRO A 34 17.51 -13.63 -1.73
N ALA A 35 17.87 -13.59 -0.44
CA ALA A 35 17.06 -12.91 0.58
C ALA A 35 17.10 -11.38 0.39
N LEU A 36 18.23 -10.84 -0.06
CA LEU A 36 18.37 -9.41 -0.41
C LEU A 36 17.50 -9.03 -1.61
N ILE A 37 17.46 -9.86 -2.64
CA ILE A 37 16.57 -9.66 -3.80
C ILE A 37 15.11 -9.72 -3.37
N GLY A 38 14.73 -10.70 -2.55
CA GLY A 38 13.39 -10.81 -1.97
C GLY A 38 13.00 -9.58 -1.15
N ALA A 39 13.92 -9.07 -0.32
CA ALA A 39 13.70 -7.86 0.47
C ALA A 39 13.47 -6.63 -0.41
N VAL A 40 14.25 -6.45 -1.49
CA VAL A 40 14.07 -5.32 -2.43
C VAL A 40 12.74 -5.43 -3.18
N LEU A 41 12.32 -6.63 -3.59
CA LEU A 41 11.03 -6.85 -4.24
C LEU A 41 9.86 -6.55 -3.29
N LEU A 42 9.91 -7.05 -2.05
CA LEU A 42 8.92 -6.74 -1.01
C LEU A 42 8.87 -5.24 -0.70
N LEU A 43 10.02 -4.57 -0.67
CA LEU A 43 10.08 -3.13 -0.51
C LEU A 43 9.36 -2.42 -1.67
N GLY A 44 9.61 -2.84 -2.92
CA GLY A 44 8.93 -2.32 -4.11
C GLY A 44 7.40 -2.53 -4.07
N PHE A 45 6.94 -3.71 -3.68
CA PHE A 45 5.51 -4.00 -3.52
C PHE A 45 4.87 -3.16 -2.40
N SER A 46 5.57 -2.97 -1.27
CA SER A 46 5.09 -2.15 -0.16
C SER A 46 4.85 -0.69 -0.58
N ILE A 47 5.78 -0.10 -1.35
CA ILE A 47 5.66 1.26 -1.87
C ILE A 47 4.48 1.36 -2.85
N ASN A 48 4.35 0.38 -3.75
CA ASN A 48 3.29 0.39 -4.75
C ASN A 48 1.88 0.29 -4.12
N SER A 49 1.76 -0.55 -3.08
CA SER A 49 0.56 -0.66 -2.24
C SER A 49 0.24 0.68 -1.54
N PHE A 50 1.25 1.33 -0.96
CA PHE A 50 1.08 2.59 -0.23
C PHE A 50 0.68 3.75 -1.15
N VAL A 51 1.24 3.82 -2.36
CA VAL A 51 0.91 4.85 -3.36
C VAL A 51 -0.53 4.69 -3.86
N GLN A 52 -0.99 3.45 -4.09
CA GLN A 52 -2.39 3.19 -4.44
C GLN A 52 -3.33 3.57 -3.31
N ALA A 53 -3.01 3.19 -2.08
CA ALA A 53 -3.77 3.57 -0.88
C ALA A 53 -3.85 5.09 -0.73
N HIS A 54 -2.72 5.80 -0.90
CA HIS A 54 -2.64 7.26 -0.81
C HIS A 54 -3.43 7.97 -1.91
N LYS A 55 -3.29 7.56 -3.18
CA LYS A 55 -4.07 8.13 -4.29
C LYS A 55 -5.57 7.88 -4.12
N CYS A 56 -5.96 6.70 -3.63
CA CYS A 56 -7.36 6.36 -3.39
C CYS A 56 -7.94 7.17 -2.21
N TYR A 57 -7.16 7.36 -1.15
CA TYR A 57 -7.49 8.23 -0.01
C TYR A 57 -7.65 9.70 -0.45
N GLN A 58 -6.70 10.23 -1.23
CA GLN A 58 -6.73 11.61 -1.73
C GLN A 58 -7.93 11.87 -2.65
N ARG A 59 -8.30 10.89 -3.50
CA ARG A 59 -9.54 10.98 -4.31
C ARG A 59 -10.81 10.96 -3.46
N GLN A 60 -10.82 10.31 -2.30
CA GLN A 60 -11.96 10.33 -1.38
C GLN A 60 -12.05 11.64 -0.58
N TYR A 61 -10.91 12.23 -0.20
CA TYR A 61 -10.87 13.45 0.63
C TYR A 61 -10.82 14.76 -0.15
N SER A 62 -10.45 14.72 -1.43
CA SER A 62 -10.61 15.83 -2.37
C SER A 62 -11.70 15.47 -3.38
N PRO A 63 -12.99 15.49 -2.99
CA PRO A 63 -14.03 15.58 -3.99
C PRO A 63 -13.79 16.92 -4.68
N LYS A 64 -13.25 16.91 -5.90
CA LYS A 64 -13.67 17.96 -6.82
C LYS A 64 -15.19 17.89 -6.79
N LYS A 65 -15.84 19.02 -6.50
CA LYS A 65 -17.28 19.19 -6.71
C LYS A 65 -17.56 18.84 -8.16
N THR A 66 -17.74 17.57 -8.46
CA THR A 66 -18.43 17.11 -9.65
C THR A 66 -19.82 16.81 -9.14
N GLU A 67 -20.54 17.92 -9.01
CA GLU A 67 -21.95 18.06 -9.35
C GLU A 67 -22.89 16.97 -8.83
N GLU A 68 -23.78 17.41 -7.94
CA GLU A 68 -25.19 17.05 -8.07
C GLU A 68 -25.59 17.14 -9.55
N SER A 69 -25.84 16.01 -10.22
CA SER A 69 -26.92 15.87 -11.19
C SER A 69 -26.97 14.45 -11.77
N ASN A 70 -28.16 13.86 -11.62
CA ASN A 70 -28.78 12.81 -12.43
C ASN A 70 -28.28 11.37 -12.15
N GLU A 71 -29.14 10.37 -11.93
CA GLU A 71 -30.57 10.27 -12.19
C GLU A 71 -31.22 9.22 -11.30
N SER A 72 -32.51 9.49 -11.05
CA SER A 72 -33.58 8.70 -10.43
C SER A 72 -33.66 7.23 -10.84
#